data_AF-A0A1E5V229-F1
#
_entry.id   AF-A0A1E5V229-F1
#
_cell.length_a   1.000
_cell.length_b   1.000
_cell.length_c   1.000
_cell.angle_alpha   90.00
_cell.angle_beta   90.00
_cell.angle_gamma   90.00
#
_symmetry.space_group_name_H-M   'P 1'
#
loop_
_entity.id
_entity.type
_entity.pdbx_description
1 polymer ?
#
loop_
_entity_poly.entity_id
_entity_poly.type
_entity_poly.pdbx_seq_one_letter_code
_entity_poly.pdbx_strand_id
1 'polypeptide(L)'
;LMPEELERLMMVVVNSRKFKVSHKFLNRKKDYKNGRFSQIVSNTLDINLRDDIERLKKIRADQTSAPSNRCGRIYPNDHNSNQQTEGPT
;
A
#
# COMPACT_ATOMS: atom_id res chain seq x y z
N LEU A 1 23.88 0.51 -19.85
CA LEU A 1 23.73 0.33 -18.39
C LEU A 1 24.41 -0.96 -18.03
N MET A 2 25.43 -0.89 -17.19
CA MET A 2 26.07 -2.07 -16.64
C MET A 2 25.14 -2.71 -15.60
N PRO A 3 25.17 -4.04 -15.42
CA PRO A 3 24.31 -4.73 -14.44
C PRO A 3 24.42 -4.13 -13.04
N GLU A 4 25.62 -3.69 -12.66
CA GLU A 4 25.87 -3.00 -11.39
C GLU A 4 25.11 -1.67 -11.24
N GLU A 5 25.01 -0.88 -12.32
CA GLU A 5 24.27 0.39 -12.30
C GLU A 5 22.77 0.14 -12.12
N LEU A 6 22.25 -0.93 -12.72
CA LEU A 6 20.87 -1.34 -12.58
C LEU A 6 20.55 -1.77 -11.14
N GLU A 7 21.41 -2.57 -10.52
CA GLU A 7 21.25 -3.00 -9.13
C GLU A 7 21.27 -1.81 -8.16
N ARG A 8 22.20 -0.86 -8.38
CA ARG A 8 22.27 0.37 -7.59
C ARG A 8 20.98 1.18 -7.70
N LEU A 9 20.43 1.31 -8.92
CA LEU A 9 19.16 2.01 -9.13
C LEU A 9 18.00 1.29 -8.43
N MET A 10 17.90 -0.02 -8.60
CA MET A 10 16.89 -0.86 -7.97
C MET A 10 16.91 -0.72 -6.45
N MET A 11 18.11 -0.72 -5.86
CA MET A 11 18.31 -0.54 -4.41
C MET A 11 17.79 0.82 -3.93
N VAL A 12 18.06 1.90 -4.67
CA VAL A 12 17.59 3.25 -4.34
C VAL A 12 16.06 3.33 -4.43
N VAL A 13 15.46 2.72 -5.44
CA VAL A 13 14.00 2.74 -5.65
C VAL A 13 13.29 1.97 -4.53
N VAL A 14 13.75 0.76 -4.20
CA VAL A 14 13.13 -0.07 -3.16
C VAL A 14 13.32 0.54 -1.77
N ASN A 15 14.49 1.13 -1.50
CA ASN A 15 14.84 1.68 -0.19
C ASN A 15 14.88 3.22 -0.15
N SER A 16 14.02 3.90 -0.89
CA SER A 16 14.07 5.36 -1.08
C SER A 16 14.20 6.19 0.22
N ARG A 17 13.58 5.74 1.32
CA ARG A 17 13.69 6.40 2.65
C ARG A 17 15.11 6.39 3.23
N LYS A 18 15.89 5.34 2.97
CA LYS A 18 17.29 5.24 3.43
C LYS A 18 18.19 6.24 2.69
N PHE A 19 17.79 6.65 1.48
CA PHE A 19 18.50 7.62 0.65
C PHE A 19 18.00 9.06 0.84
N LYS A 20 17.40 9.37 2.00
CA LYS A 20 16.93 10.72 2.36
C LYS A 20 15.90 11.32 1.38
N VAL A 21 15.20 10.49 0.61
CA VAL A 21 14.09 10.95 -0.22
C VAL A 21 12.94 11.41 0.67
N SER A 22 12.45 12.63 0.45
CA SER A 22 11.34 13.19 1.23
C SER A 22 10.03 12.40 1.02
N HIS A 23 9.22 12.29 2.07
CA HIS A 23 7.89 11.66 2.03
C HIS A 23 6.96 12.25 0.96
N LYS A 24 7.17 13.52 0.56
CA LYS A 24 6.38 14.17 -0.48
C LYS A 24 6.49 13.48 -1.85
N PHE A 25 7.59 12.77 -2.11
CA PHE A 25 7.85 12.09 -3.38
C PHE A 25 7.50 10.60 -3.39
N LEU A 26 7.13 10.03 -2.24
CA LEU A 26 6.75 8.62 -2.14
C LEU A 26 5.37 8.38 -2.75
N ASN A 27 5.19 7.29 -3.50
CA ASN A 27 3.93 7.00 -4.18
C ASN A 27 2.80 6.55 -3.25
N ARG A 28 3.12 5.85 -2.14
CA ARG A 28 2.15 5.44 -1.13
C ARG A 28 2.22 6.36 0.07
N LYS A 29 1.29 7.33 0.13
CA LYS A 29 1.24 8.35 1.18
C LYS A 29 0.13 8.03 2.18
N LYS A 30 0.44 8.16 3.49
CA LYS A 30 -0.50 7.97 4.59
C LYS A 30 -1.40 6.75 4.37
N ASP A 31 -0.78 5.59 4.25
CA ASP A 31 -1.48 4.33 4.02
C ASP A 31 -2.65 4.15 5.00
N TYR A 32 -3.81 3.72 4.53
CA TYR A 32 -5.02 3.67 5.37
C TYR A 32 -4.94 2.61 6.46
N LYS A 33 -4.13 1.55 6.30
CA LYS A 33 -3.97 0.48 7.30
C LYS A 33 -3.02 0.87 8.41
N ASN A 34 -1.88 1.49 8.07
CA ASN A 34 -0.79 1.72 9.02
C ASN A 34 -0.32 3.18 9.15
N GLY A 35 -0.88 4.11 8.37
CA GLY A 35 -0.56 5.54 8.39
C GLY A 35 0.81 5.91 7.81
N ARG A 36 1.61 4.95 7.31
CA ARG A 36 3.00 5.18 6.90
C ARG A 36 3.11 5.68 5.47
N PHE A 37 4.26 6.29 5.17
CA PHE A 37 4.67 6.69 3.84
C PHE A 37 5.69 5.68 3.29
N SER A 38 5.46 5.14 2.10
CA SER A 38 6.31 4.10 1.49
C SER A 38 6.42 4.25 -0.01
N GLN A 39 7.49 3.69 -0.59
CA GLN A 39 7.59 3.47 -2.02
C GLN A 39 7.17 2.02 -2.28
N ILE A 40 6.20 1.83 -3.17
CA ILE A 40 5.75 0.51 -3.63
C ILE A 40 6.12 0.35 -5.11
N VAL A 41 6.55 -0.84 -5.53
CA VAL A 41 7.12 -1.08 -6.86
C VAL A 41 6.52 -2.37 -7.44
N SER A 42 6.45 -2.45 -8.77
CA SER A 42 6.04 -3.65 -9.53
C SER A 42 4.69 -4.22 -9.10
N ASN A 43 4.53 -5.55 -9.08
CA ASN A 43 3.27 -6.26 -8.79
C ASN A 43 2.63 -5.85 -7.45
N THR A 44 3.45 -5.47 -6.46
CA THR A 44 2.94 -5.00 -5.17
C THR A 44 2.15 -3.70 -5.32
N LEU A 45 2.48 -2.86 -6.31
CA LEU A 45 1.71 -1.66 -6.61
C LEU A 45 0.32 -2.02 -7.13
N ASP A 46 0.24 -2.98 -8.05
CA ASP A 46 -1.01 -3.42 -8.67
C ASP A 46 -1.96 -4.05 -7.64
N ILE A 47 -1.42 -4.89 -6.75
CA ILE A 47 -2.19 -5.52 -5.67
C ILE A 47 -2.77 -4.44 -4.74
N ASN A 48 -1.94 -3.50 -4.27
CA ASN A 48 -2.41 -2.44 -3.37
C ASN A 48 -3.45 -1.53 -4.02
N LEU A 49 -3.29 -1.21 -5.31
CA LEU A 49 -4.25 -0.39 -6.05
C LEU A 49 -5.60 -1.10 -6.19
N ARG A 50 -5.60 -2.42 -6.41
CA ARG A 50 -6.84 -3.22 -6.46
C ARG A 50 -7.57 -3.18 -5.12
N ASP A 51 -6.86 -3.46 -4.03
CA ASP A 51 -7.41 -3.41 -2.67
C ASP A 51 -8.02 -2.03 -2.35
N ASP A 52 -7.33 -0.95 -2.72
CA ASP A 52 -7.84 0.41 -2.51
C ASP A 52 -9.13 0.67 -3.30
N ILE A 53 -9.19 0.25 -4.56
CA ILE A 53 -10.36 0.45 -5.41
C ILE A 53 -11.56 -0.33 -4.87
N GLU A 54 -11.35 -1.57 -4.44
CA GLU A 54 -12.40 -2.39 -3.82
C GLU A 54 -12.94 -1.75 -2.53
N ARG A 55 -12.04 -1.24 -1.69
CA ARG A 55 -12.40 -0.49 -0.48
C ARG A 55 -13.20 0.76 -0.82
N LEU A 56 -12.78 1.55 -1.81
CA LEU A 56 -13.49 2.76 -2.24
C LEU A 56 -14.88 2.46 -2.81
N LYS A 57 -15.03 1.36 -3.55
CA LYS A 57 -16.33 0.89 -4.04
C LYS A 57 -17.27 0.56 -2.89
N LYS A 58 -16.79 -0.15 -1.86
CA LYS A 58 -17.56 -0.49 -0.66
C LYS A 58 -18.04 0.76 0.08
N ILE A 59 -17.15 1.73 0.32
CA ILE A 59 -17.52 3.01 0.97
C ILE A 59 -18.60 3.75 0.18
N ARG A 60 -18.49 3.81 -1.15
CA ARG A 60 -19.47 4.50 -1.99
C ARG A 60 -20.85 3.82 -1.93
N ALA A 61 -20.88 2.48 -1.98
CA ALA A 61 -22.11 1.71 -1.86
C ALA A 61 -22.78 1.92 -0.49
N ASP A 62 -21.98 1.89 0.59
CA ASP A 62 -22.45 2.15 1.95
C ASP A 62 -23.05 3.56 2.13
N GLN A 63 -22.53 4.56 1.41
CA GLN A 63 -23.05 5.93 1.45
C GLN A 63 -24.40 6.09 0.73
N THR A 64 -24.68 5.27 -0.29
CA THR A 64 -25.95 5.33 -1.04
C THR A 64 -27.11 4.61 -0.35
N SER A 65 -26.85 3.73 0.61
CA SER A 65 -27.88 2.95 1.32
C SER A 65 -28.22 3.51 2.71
N ALA A 66 -28.69 4.77 2.81
CA ALA A 66 -29.21 5.42 4.03
C ALA A 66 -28.25 5.47 5.27
N PRO A 67 -28.40 6.42 6.22
CA PRO A 67 -27.39 6.65 7.24
C PRO A 67 -27.54 5.62 8.37
N SER A 68 -26.98 4.42 8.20
CA SER A 68 -26.72 3.57 9.36
C SER A 68 -25.43 4.08 10.01
N ASN A 69 -25.54 4.55 11.25
CA ASN A 69 -24.49 5.13 12.10
C ASN A 69 -23.32 4.17 12.40
N ARG A 70 -22.63 3.67 11.37
CA ARG A 70 -21.53 2.69 11.49
C ARG A 70 -20.28 3.06 10.69
N CYS A 71 -20.19 4.27 10.13
CA CYS A 71 -18.98 4.72 9.45
C CYS A 71 -17.75 4.73 10.39
N GLY A 72 -17.96 5.00 11.68
CA GLY A 72 -16.92 4.94 12.72
C GLY A 72 -16.38 3.53 13.05
N ARG A 73 -16.90 2.47 12.42
CA ARG A 73 -16.47 1.06 12.60
C ARG A 73 -15.70 0.48 11.40
N ILE A 74 -15.52 1.24 10.31
CA ILE A 74 -15.10 0.69 9.00
C ILE A 74 -13.58 0.45 8.89
N TYR A 75 -12.75 0.94 9.82
CA TYR A 75 -11.32 0.63 9.84
C TYR A 75 -10.79 0.28 11.24
N PRO A 76 -10.92 -0.97 11.70
CA PRO A 76 -10.13 -1.43 12.84
C PRO A 76 -8.92 -2.28 12.41
N ASN A 77 -9.03 -3.12 11.38
CA ASN A 77 -7.94 -3.95 10.80
C ASN A 77 -8.47 -4.69 9.56
N ASP A 78 -8.25 -4.18 8.35
CA ASP A 78 -8.51 -4.97 7.14
C ASP A 78 -7.46 -6.09 7.03
N HIS A 79 -7.83 -7.28 7.50
CA HIS A 79 -7.02 -8.51 7.47
C HIS A 79 -6.40 -8.72 6.10
N ASN A 80 -5.08 -8.83 6.10
CA ASN A 80 -4.29 -9.27 4.96
C ASN A 80 -4.58 -10.76 4.70
N SER A 81 -5.38 -11.08 3.68
CA SER A 81 -5.62 -12.46 3.25
C SER A 81 -4.45 -13.08 2.47
N ASN A 82 -3.33 -12.37 2.31
CA ASN A 82 -2.11 -12.91 1.72
C ASN A 82 -0.94 -12.82 2.71
N GLN A 83 -1.03 -13.58 3.80
CA GLN A 83 0.17 -14.11 4.45
C GLN A 83 0.50 -15.43 3.76
N GLN A 84 1.33 -15.37 2.72
CA GLN A 84 2.02 -16.55 2.23
C GLN A 84 3.17 -16.79 3.21
N THR A 85 2.90 -17.55 4.27
CA THR A 85 3.93 -18.16 5.13
C THR A 85 4.64 -19.22 4.30
N GLU A 86 5.70 -18.84 3.60
CA GLU A 86 6.76 -19.79 3.26
C GLU A 86 7.53 -20.05 4.57
N GLY A 87 7.27 -21.20 5.18
CA GLY A 87 7.99 -21.68 6.37
C GLY A 87 9.44 -22.04 6.02
N PRO A 88 10.33 -22.20 7.03
CA PRO A 88 11.72 -22.54 6.78
C PRO A 88 11.84 -24.02 6.40
N THR A 89 12.53 -24.30 5.30
CA THR A 89 13.35 -25.51 5.14
C THR A 89 14.65 -25.07 4.50
#